data_AF-A0A238YAR2-F1
#
_entry.id   AF-A0A238YAR2-F1
#
_cell.length_a   1.000
_cell.length_b   1.000
_cell.length_c   1.000
_cell.angle_alpha   90.00
_cell.angle_beta   90.00
_cell.angle_gamma   90.00
#
_symmetry.space_group_name_H-M   'P 1'
#
loop_
_entity.id
_entity.type
_entity.pdbx_description
1 polymer ?
#
loop_
_entity_poly.entity_id
_entity_poly.type
_entity_poly.pdbx_seq_one_letter_code
_entity_poly.pdbx_strand_id
1 'polypeptide(L)'
;MSRFATSKYDYWPIYEHLKKYYPLGITIQYDDIAELWSYPGYKELGNQIVTAIQDEAQYAKWTQFTAQIADTVGFPSMSTTYGQHPCYSAILKIDEVAVGNRLLVKELFFAVSVVGPFYTVLGQDQVVTTLIDQPVRSTSYLTLSPQDEYKEAFEATCQAIEQYFTGYRFVPFSIATRRLQGLYYGVNESDHNPIFYGLFNDQVDIHAATVGSRSYKNGDWIRSDWKDDGGRWEICPPMM
;
A
#
# COMPACT_ATOMS: atom_id res chain seq x y z
N MET A 1 7.76 4.24 -20.33
CA MET A 1 6.33 4.09 -19.97
C MET A 1 5.95 2.62 -20.08
N SER A 2 5.76 1.90 -18.97
CA SER A 2 5.22 0.54 -19.05
C SER A 2 3.71 0.64 -19.31
N ARG A 3 3.26 0.08 -20.44
CA ARG A 3 1.84 -0.07 -20.76
C ARG A 3 1.24 -1.13 -19.84
N PHE A 4 0.04 -0.91 -19.33
CA PHE A 4 -0.70 -1.96 -18.63
C PHE A 4 -1.06 -3.06 -19.61
N ALA A 5 -0.69 -4.30 -19.29
CA ALA A 5 -1.25 -5.47 -19.96
C ALA A 5 -2.66 -5.73 -19.40
N THR A 6 -3.61 -4.83 -19.65
CA THR A 6 -5.02 -4.99 -19.25
C THR A 6 -5.67 -6.22 -19.88
N SER A 7 -5.10 -6.71 -20.99
CA SER A 7 -5.44 -8.00 -21.59
C SER A 7 -5.05 -9.20 -20.72
N LYS A 8 -4.06 -9.05 -19.82
CA LYS A 8 -3.56 -10.12 -18.95
C LYS A 8 -4.02 -9.99 -17.51
N TYR A 9 -3.97 -8.78 -16.95
CA TYR A 9 -4.25 -8.55 -15.53
C TYR A 9 -5.54 -7.76 -15.30
N ASP A 10 -6.37 -8.23 -14.36
CA ASP A 10 -7.64 -7.60 -13.96
C ASP A 10 -7.48 -6.67 -12.75
N TYR A 11 -6.86 -5.51 -12.93
CA TYR A 11 -6.79 -4.51 -11.86
C TYR A 11 -8.05 -3.66 -11.74
N TRP A 12 -9.09 -3.96 -12.52
CA TRP A 12 -10.31 -3.17 -12.57
C TRP A 12 -11.04 -3.07 -11.23
N PRO A 13 -11.07 -4.12 -10.39
CA PRO A 13 -11.63 -4.02 -9.05
C PRO A 13 -11.02 -2.91 -8.20
N ILE A 14 -9.74 -2.58 -8.34
CA ILE A 14 -9.11 -1.48 -7.57
C ILE A 14 -9.77 -0.15 -7.94
N TYR A 15 -9.87 0.14 -9.23
CA TYR A 15 -10.50 1.37 -9.70
C TYR A 15 -11.97 1.45 -9.31
N GLU A 16 -12.73 0.37 -9.47
CA GLU A 16 -14.17 0.36 -9.16
C GLU A 16 -14.43 0.62 -7.67
N HIS A 17 -13.53 0.23 -6.77
CA HIS A 17 -13.64 0.60 -5.36
C HIS A 17 -13.27 2.07 -5.14
N LEU A 18 -12.15 2.54 -5.71
CA LEU A 18 -11.74 3.94 -5.58
C LEU A 18 -12.80 4.91 -6.16
N LYS A 19 -13.42 4.58 -7.29
CA LYS A 19 -14.43 5.40 -7.95
C LYS A 19 -15.65 5.72 -7.08
N LYS A 20 -15.96 4.90 -6.07
CA LYS A 20 -17.07 5.14 -5.14
C LYS A 20 -16.79 6.35 -4.24
N TYR A 21 -15.53 6.57 -3.90
CA TYR A 21 -15.10 7.52 -2.87
C TYR A 21 -14.43 8.76 -3.44
N TYR A 22 -13.75 8.60 -4.58
CA TYR A 22 -12.94 9.64 -5.21
C TYR A 22 -13.59 10.10 -6.54
N PRO A 23 -13.55 11.40 -6.87
CA PRO A 23 -14.10 11.95 -8.12
C PRO A 23 -13.18 11.67 -9.32
N LEU A 24 -12.95 10.39 -9.60
CA LEU A 24 -11.99 9.93 -10.61
C LEU A 24 -12.34 10.44 -12.01
N GLY A 25 -11.33 10.93 -12.74
CA GLY A 25 -11.47 11.48 -14.08
C GLY A 25 -12.02 12.90 -14.14
N ILE A 26 -12.26 13.55 -12.99
CA ILE A 26 -12.64 14.95 -12.89
C ILE A 26 -11.43 15.75 -12.39
N THR A 27 -11.07 16.80 -13.12
CA THR A 27 -10.11 17.80 -12.64
C THR A 27 -10.87 18.89 -11.91
N ILE A 28 -10.67 18.96 -10.60
CA ILE A 28 -11.16 20.01 -9.72
C ILE A 28 -10.08 21.09 -9.67
N GLN A 29 -10.47 22.33 -9.94
CA GLN A 29 -9.56 23.47 -9.85
C GLN A 29 -9.28 23.80 -8.38
N TYR A 30 -8.15 24.45 -8.12
CA TYR A 30 -7.75 24.84 -6.76
C TYR A 30 -8.84 25.63 -6.00
N ASP A 31 -9.52 26.53 -6.72
CA ASP A 31 -10.56 27.38 -6.14
C ASP A 31 -11.83 26.59 -5.71
N ASP A 32 -11.96 25.34 -6.17
CA ASP A 32 -13.12 24.48 -5.95
C ASP A 32 -12.87 23.37 -4.89
N ILE A 33 -11.79 23.47 -4.08
CA ILE A 33 -11.49 22.48 -3.02
C ILE A 33 -12.66 22.35 -2.03
N ALA A 34 -13.42 23.41 -1.78
CA ALA A 34 -14.62 23.31 -0.94
C ALA A 34 -15.68 22.36 -1.54
N GLU A 35 -15.79 22.30 -2.87
CA GLU A 35 -16.69 21.39 -3.56
C GLU A 35 -16.21 19.93 -3.46
N LEU A 36 -14.88 19.71 -3.44
CA LEU A 36 -14.29 18.38 -3.21
C LEU A 36 -14.78 17.76 -1.90
N TRP A 37 -14.72 18.51 -0.79
CA TRP A 37 -15.19 18.03 0.52
C TRP A 37 -16.71 17.83 0.58
N SER A 38 -17.45 18.46 -0.34
CA SER A 38 -18.89 18.29 -0.47
C SER A 38 -19.27 17.02 -1.24
N TYR A 39 -18.34 16.44 -2.02
CA TYR A 39 -18.55 15.25 -2.84
C TYR A 39 -19.06 14.07 -1.99
N PRO A 40 -20.18 13.44 -2.37
CA PRO A 40 -20.78 12.36 -1.58
C PRO A 40 -19.81 11.21 -1.26
N GLY A 41 -18.94 10.84 -2.21
CA GLY A 41 -17.98 9.75 -2.01
C GLY A 41 -16.96 10.03 -0.89
N TYR A 42 -16.52 11.28 -0.71
CA TYR A 42 -15.61 11.63 0.39
C TYR A 42 -16.30 11.56 1.75
N LYS A 43 -17.57 11.97 1.80
CA LYS A 43 -18.37 11.86 3.03
C LYS A 43 -18.58 10.39 3.41
N GLU A 44 -18.88 9.56 2.42
CA GLU A 44 -19.00 8.12 2.62
C GLU A 44 -17.68 7.50 3.08
N LEU A 45 -16.56 7.89 2.46
CA LEU A 45 -15.22 7.47 2.88
C LEU A 45 -14.93 7.84 4.33
N GLY A 46 -15.20 9.08 4.72
CA GLY A 46 -15.02 9.56 6.08
C GLY A 46 -15.82 8.73 7.08
N ASN A 47 -17.10 8.45 6.78
CA ASN A 47 -17.94 7.60 7.62
C ASN A 47 -17.41 6.17 7.73
N GLN A 48 -16.87 5.62 6.64
CA GLN A 48 -16.29 4.28 6.62
C GLN A 48 -14.99 4.20 7.44
N ILE A 49 -14.12 5.20 7.34
CA ILE A 49 -12.90 5.30 8.15
C ILE A 49 -13.27 5.42 9.63
N VAL A 50 -14.22 6.29 9.98
CA VAL A 50 -14.72 6.44 11.36
C VAL A 50 -15.29 5.12 11.88
N THR A 51 -16.15 4.46 11.10
CA THR A 51 -16.77 3.19 11.51
C THR A 51 -15.73 2.08 11.66
N ALA A 52 -14.69 2.05 10.84
CA ALA A 52 -13.65 1.03 10.91
C ALA A 52 -12.69 1.27 12.08
N ILE A 53 -12.27 2.51 12.32
CA ILE A 53 -11.16 2.84 13.21
C ILE A 53 -11.62 3.32 14.59
N GLN A 54 -12.75 4.03 14.68
CA GLN A 54 -13.28 4.57 15.94
C GLN A 54 -14.25 3.61 16.64
N ASP A 55 -14.77 2.60 15.93
CA ASP A 55 -15.51 1.52 16.59
C ASP A 55 -14.56 0.64 17.40
N GLU A 56 -14.73 0.65 18.72
CA GLU A 56 -13.84 -0.05 19.65
C GLU A 56 -13.78 -1.55 19.38
N ALA A 57 -14.91 -2.18 19.00
CA ALA A 57 -14.96 -3.61 18.73
C ALA A 57 -14.23 -3.98 17.43
N GLN A 58 -14.33 -3.19 16.36
CA GLN A 58 -13.57 -3.41 15.13
C GLN A 58 -12.09 -3.13 15.33
N TYR A 59 -11.73 -2.05 16.02
CA TYR A 59 -10.34 -1.73 16.30
C TYR A 59 -9.68 -2.74 17.25
N ALA A 60 -10.43 -3.32 18.19
CA ALA A 60 -9.95 -4.42 19.03
C ALA A 60 -9.60 -5.67 18.21
N LYS A 61 -10.40 -6.01 17.19
CA LYS A 61 -10.08 -7.11 16.25
C LYS A 61 -8.79 -6.84 15.49
N TRP A 62 -8.59 -5.61 15.01
CA TRP A 62 -7.33 -5.22 14.35
C TRP A 62 -6.14 -5.37 15.32
N THR A 63 -6.27 -4.87 16.55
CA THR A 63 -5.22 -4.94 17.56
C THR A 63 -4.86 -6.40 17.88
N GLN A 64 -5.87 -7.26 18.07
CA GLN A 64 -5.68 -8.68 18.29
C GLN A 64 -4.97 -9.35 17.11
N PHE A 65 -5.39 -9.05 15.88
CA PHE A 65 -4.75 -9.56 14.66
C PHE A 65 -3.28 -9.15 14.56
N THR A 66 -2.95 -7.88 14.83
CA THR A 66 -1.55 -7.42 14.80
C THR A 66 -0.69 -8.08 15.87
N ALA A 67 -1.24 -8.32 17.06
CA ALA A 67 -0.54 -9.04 18.13
C ALA A 67 -0.26 -10.49 17.74
N GLN A 68 -1.23 -11.18 17.10
CA GLN A 68 -1.04 -12.54 16.62
C GLN A 68 0.06 -12.64 15.55
N ILE A 69 0.13 -11.67 14.63
CA ILE A 69 1.23 -11.60 13.66
C ILE A 69 2.57 -11.43 14.39
N ALA A 70 2.65 -10.47 15.32
CA ALA A 70 3.86 -10.20 16.09
C ALA A 70 4.38 -11.44 16.82
N ASP A 71 3.48 -12.19 17.46
CA ASP A 71 3.80 -13.43 18.16
C ASP A 71 4.27 -14.52 17.18
N THR A 72 3.67 -14.60 15.99
CA THR A 72 4.00 -15.60 14.97
C THR A 72 5.37 -15.36 14.35
N VAL A 73 5.69 -14.10 14.03
CA VAL A 73 6.94 -13.71 13.37
C VAL A 73 8.08 -13.44 14.34
N GLY A 74 7.79 -13.27 15.63
CA GLY A 74 8.79 -13.00 16.67
C GLY A 74 9.32 -11.56 16.66
N PHE A 75 8.61 -10.61 16.05
CA PHE A 75 9.00 -9.19 16.01
C PHE A 75 7.96 -8.30 16.70
N PRO A 76 8.36 -7.29 17.46
CA PRO A 76 7.41 -6.38 18.09
C PRO A 76 6.66 -5.58 17.02
N SER A 77 5.34 -5.51 17.17
CA SER A 77 4.47 -4.72 16.31
C SER A 77 4.17 -3.34 16.91
N MET A 78 4.00 -2.34 16.05
CA MET A 78 3.47 -1.02 16.42
C MET A 78 2.35 -0.63 15.45
N SER A 79 1.18 -0.26 15.98
CA SER A 79 0.10 0.28 15.16
C SER A 79 0.53 1.61 14.56
N THR A 80 0.31 1.76 13.26
CA THR A 80 0.45 3.02 12.51
C THR A 80 -0.89 3.42 11.90
N THR A 81 -1.99 2.93 12.49
CA THR A 81 -3.34 3.25 12.04
C THR A 81 -3.71 4.64 12.54
N TYR A 82 -4.14 5.52 11.65
CA TYR A 82 -4.64 6.85 12.00
C TYR A 82 -6.04 7.08 11.44
N GLY A 83 -6.88 7.78 12.20
CA GLY A 83 -8.31 7.97 11.93
C GLY A 83 -8.67 8.81 10.70
N GLN A 84 -7.68 9.21 9.90
CA GLN A 84 -7.85 9.95 8.65
C GLN A 84 -7.41 9.17 7.40
N HIS A 85 -6.84 7.98 7.56
CA HIS A 85 -6.30 7.18 6.47
C HIS A 85 -7.24 5.99 6.15
N PRO A 86 -7.47 5.64 4.87
CA PRO A 86 -8.36 4.56 4.44
C PRO A 86 -7.79 3.14 4.65
N CYS A 87 -7.06 2.90 5.75
CA CYS A 87 -6.56 1.58 6.10
C CYS A 87 -6.34 1.39 7.58
N TYR A 88 -6.39 0.13 8.00
CA TYR A 88 -5.60 -0.32 9.13
C TYR A 88 -4.14 -0.50 8.69
N SER A 89 -3.20 -0.05 9.50
CA SER A 89 -1.76 -0.25 9.24
C SER A 89 -0.96 -0.45 10.51
N ALA A 90 0.12 -1.22 10.38
CA ALA A 90 1.08 -1.49 11.43
C ALA A 90 2.46 -1.75 10.84
N ILE A 91 3.47 -1.71 11.70
CA ILE A 91 4.84 -2.12 11.38
C ILE A 91 5.27 -3.26 12.29
N LEU A 92 6.12 -4.15 11.79
CA LEU A 92 6.95 -5.06 12.60
C LEU A 92 8.38 -4.54 12.58
N LYS A 93 8.99 -4.35 13.75
CA LYS A 93 10.38 -3.89 13.84
C LYS A 93 11.33 -5.09 13.74
N ILE A 94 11.99 -5.22 12.58
CA ILE A 94 12.83 -6.38 12.23
C ILE A 94 14.21 -6.25 12.85
N ASP A 95 14.84 -5.08 12.68
CA ASP A 95 16.19 -4.82 13.19
C ASP A 95 16.38 -3.34 13.50
N GLU A 96 17.31 -3.04 14.41
CA GLU A 96 17.70 -1.68 14.77
C GLU A 96 19.16 -1.63 15.23
N VAL A 97 19.93 -0.76 14.59
CA VAL A 97 21.36 -0.57 14.88
C VAL A 97 21.69 0.91 15.02
N ALA A 98 22.26 1.29 16.17
CA ALA A 98 22.77 2.63 16.40
C ALA A 98 24.19 2.79 15.80
N VAL A 99 24.38 3.84 14.97
CA VAL A 99 25.66 4.18 14.34
C VAL A 99 25.91 5.67 14.51
N GLY A 100 26.70 6.03 15.53
CA GLY A 100 26.96 7.44 15.87
C GLY A 100 25.68 8.16 16.31
N ASN A 101 25.31 9.23 15.60
CA ASN A 101 24.07 10.00 15.84
C ASN A 101 22.88 9.54 14.98
N ARG A 102 22.99 8.36 14.36
CA ARG A 102 21.97 7.78 13.50
C ARG A 102 21.51 6.44 14.05
N LEU A 103 20.26 6.15 13.78
CA LEU A 103 19.64 4.86 14.05
C LEU A 103 19.20 4.28 12.70
N LEU A 104 19.76 3.14 12.34
CA LEU A 104 19.35 2.38 11.18
C LEU A 104 18.25 1.44 11.62
N VAL A 105 17.07 1.52 11.02
CA VAL A 105 15.90 0.73 11.40
C VAL A 105 15.41 -0.03 10.18
N LYS A 106 15.15 -1.32 10.35
CA LYS A 106 14.47 -2.15 9.35
C LYS A 106 13.08 -2.50 9.87
N GLU A 107 12.06 -2.09 9.14
CA GLU A 107 10.65 -2.27 9.53
C GLU A 107 9.89 -2.98 8.41
N LEU A 108 9.01 -3.93 8.75
CA LEU A 108 8.04 -4.48 7.80
C LEU A 108 6.70 -3.77 8.00
N PHE A 109 6.35 -2.90 7.08
CA PHE A 109 5.05 -2.24 7.03
C PHE A 109 4.01 -3.13 6.36
N PHE A 110 2.80 -3.16 6.92
CA PHE A 110 1.64 -3.76 6.27
C PHE A 110 0.39 -2.95 6.51
N ALA A 111 -0.50 -2.95 5.52
CA ALA A 111 -1.76 -2.24 5.57
C ALA A 111 -2.90 -3.02 4.91
N VAL A 112 -4.09 -2.91 5.50
CA VAL A 112 -5.34 -3.52 5.03
C VAL A 112 -6.32 -2.39 4.75
N SER A 113 -6.74 -2.25 3.50
CA SER A 113 -7.61 -1.17 3.07
C SER A 113 -9.01 -1.31 3.67
N VAL A 114 -9.59 -0.18 4.09
CA VAL A 114 -11.02 -0.13 4.43
C VAL A 114 -11.88 0.14 3.20
N VAL A 115 -11.30 0.62 2.09
CA VAL A 115 -11.98 1.00 0.84
C VAL A 115 -12.32 -0.20 -0.04
N GLY A 116 -11.64 -1.33 0.15
CA GLY A 116 -11.91 -2.56 -0.58
C GLY A 116 -11.07 -3.74 -0.07
N PRO A 117 -11.24 -4.93 -0.67
CA PRO A 117 -10.55 -6.16 -0.25
C PRO A 117 -9.09 -6.17 -0.74
N PHE A 118 -8.31 -5.20 -0.28
CA PHE A 118 -6.95 -4.93 -0.73
C PHE A 118 -6.01 -4.81 0.45
N TYR A 119 -4.80 -5.32 0.29
CA TYR A 119 -3.75 -5.16 1.28
C TYR A 119 -2.39 -4.99 0.62
N THR A 120 -1.40 -4.57 1.40
CA THR A 120 0.00 -4.47 0.97
C THR A 120 0.95 -4.78 2.12
N VAL A 121 2.16 -5.21 1.78
CA VAL A 121 3.28 -5.46 2.69
C VAL A 121 4.54 -4.93 2.02
N LEU A 122 5.34 -4.16 2.76
CA LEU A 122 6.57 -3.52 2.27
C LEU A 122 7.63 -3.55 3.37
N GLY A 123 8.84 -4.01 3.06
CA GLY A 123 9.99 -3.77 3.93
C GLY A 123 10.49 -2.34 3.77
N GLN A 124 10.97 -1.72 4.84
CA GLN A 124 11.46 -0.35 4.88
C GLN A 124 12.80 -0.29 5.60
N ASP A 125 13.83 0.13 4.87
CA ASP A 125 15.12 0.48 5.43
C ASP A 125 15.12 1.98 5.70
N GLN A 126 15.10 2.36 6.98
CA GLN A 126 15.02 3.74 7.43
C GLN A 126 16.30 4.18 8.14
N VAL A 127 16.62 5.45 7.98
CA VAL A 127 17.61 6.15 8.80
C VAL A 127 16.87 7.18 9.63
N VAL A 128 16.99 7.06 10.95
CA VAL A 128 16.50 8.07 11.90
C VAL A 128 17.70 8.86 12.40
N THR A 129 17.70 10.16 12.16
CA THR A 129 18.75 11.07 12.66
C THR A 129 18.14 11.98 13.70
N THR A 130 18.76 12.07 14.87
CA THR A 130 18.35 13.04 15.89
C THR A 130 18.95 14.40 15.57
N LEU A 131 18.12 15.34 15.12
CA LEU A 131 18.50 16.73 14.90
C LEU A 131 17.78 17.59 15.93
N ILE A 132 18.52 18.27 16.80
CA ILE A 132 17.95 19.25 17.76
C ILE A 132 16.77 18.63 18.55
N ASP A 133 17.01 17.46 19.17
CA ASP A 133 16.04 16.68 19.95
C ASP A 133 14.79 16.20 19.19
N GLN A 134 14.74 16.34 17.87
CA GLN A 134 13.68 15.76 17.04
C GLN A 134 14.22 14.63 16.15
N PRO A 135 13.62 13.43 16.22
CA PRO A 135 13.96 12.36 15.30
C PRO A 135 13.42 12.69 13.90
N VAL A 136 14.33 12.82 12.93
CA VAL A 136 13.99 12.94 11.51
C VAL A 136 14.17 11.57 10.86
N ARG A 137 13.10 11.03 10.29
CA ARG A 137 13.11 9.75 9.57
C ARG A 137 13.29 9.97 8.07
N SER A 138 14.08 9.11 7.43
CA SER A 138 14.22 9.06 5.98
C SER A 138 14.26 7.60 5.52
N THR A 139 13.44 7.26 4.54
CA THR A 139 13.42 5.93 3.92
C THR A 139 14.52 5.84 2.87
N SER A 140 15.47 4.94 3.07
CA SER A 140 16.55 4.68 2.11
C SER A 140 16.07 3.76 1.00
N TYR A 141 15.46 2.62 1.36
CA TYR A 141 14.96 1.63 0.41
C TYR A 141 13.64 1.02 0.84
N LEU A 142 12.84 0.62 -0.15
CA LEU A 142 11.66 -0.23 0.01
C LEU A 142 11.92 -1.62 -0.56
N THR A 143 11.66 -2.65 0.24
CA THR A 143 11.67 -4.06 -0.18
C THR A 143 10.26 -4.48 -0.59
N LEU A 144 10.07 -4.77 -1.88
CA LEU A 144 8.76 -4.93 -2.50
C LEU A 144 8.25 -6.39 -2.58
N SER A 145 9.10 -7.34 -2.22
CA SER A 145 8.81 -8.77 -2.25
C SER A 145 9.62 -9.51 -1.18
N PRO A 146 9.23 -10.73 -0.79
CA PRO A 146 9.99 -11.53 0.18
C PRO A 146 11.42 -11.79 -0.31
N GLN A 147 12.39 -11.21 0.38
CA GLN A 147 13.81 -11.42 0.12
C GLN A 147 14.62 -11.08 1.38
N ASP A 148 15.82 -11.66 1.47
CA ASP A 148 16.79 -11.40 2.53
C ASP A 148 16.17 -11.44 3.94
N GLU A 149 16.51 -10.50 4.81
CA GLU A 149 16.01 -10.43 6.20
C GLU A 149 14.49 -10.23 6.32
N TYR A 150 13.81 -9.77 5.26
CA TYR A 150 12.37 -9.57 5.28
C TYR A 150 11.59 -10.82 4.95
N LYS A 151 12.21 -11.84 4.33
CA LYS A 151 11.50 -12.93 3.66
C LYS A 151 10.46 -13.63 4.55
N GLU A 152 10.90 -14.12 5.70
CA GLU A 152 10.05 -14.93 6.59
C GLU A 152 8.88 -14.10 7.15
N ALA A 153 9.18 -12.90 7.68
CA ALA A 153 8.16 -12.01 8.21
C ALA A 153 7.17 -11.53 7.12
N PHE A 154 7.66 -11.27 5.90
CA PHE A 154 6.84 -10.86 4.76
C PHE A 154 5.86 -11.96 4.36
N GLU A 155 6.35 -13.18 4.14
CA GLU A 155 5.53 -14.34 3.74
C GLU A 155 4.48 -14.66 4.82
N ALA A 156 4.89 -14.71 6.09
CA ALA A 156 4.00 -14.97 7.22
C ALA A 156 2.92 -13.87 7.36
N THR A 157 3.28 -12.61 7.20
CA THR A 157 2.32 -11.48 7.27
C THR A 157 1.31 -11.55 6.13
N CYS A 158 1.77 -11.82 4.91
CA CYS A 158 0.88 -12.01 3.75
C CYS A 158 -0.11 -13.16 4.00
N GLN A 159 0.37 -14.31 4.46
CA GLN A 159 -0.46 -15.47 4.75
C GLN A 159 -1.48 -15.18 5.86
N ALA A 160 -1.07 -14.52 6.94
CA ALA A 160 -1.95 -14.16 8.04
C ALA A 160 -3.07 -13.22 7.58
N ILE A 161 -2.76 -12.20 6.77
CA ILE A 161 -3.76 -11.30 6.20
C ILE A 161 -4.74 -12.06 5.32
N GLU A 162 -4.27 -12.94 4.42
CA GLU A 162 -5.14 -13.67 3.50
C GLU A 162 -6.06 -14.68 4.21
N GLN A 163 -5.60 -15.25 5.32
CA GLN A 163 -6.40 -16.14 6.16
C GLN A 163 -7.46 -15.37 6.95
N TYR A 164 -7.06 -14.25 7.59
CA TYR A 164 -7.95 -13.48 8.44
C TYR A 164 -8.96 -12.64 7.63
N PHE A 165 -8.50 -12.01 6.56
CA PHE A 165 -9.29 -11.19 5.65
C PHE A 165 -9.58 -11.96 4.36
N THR A 166 -10.47 -12.95 4.46
CA THR A 166 -10.81 -13.81 3.32
C THR A 166 -11.26 -13.00 2.10
N GLY A 167 -10.67 -13.29 0.94
CA GLY A 167 -10.97 -12.61 -0.32
C GLY A 167 -10.16 -11.33 -0.57
N TYR A 168 -9.32 -10.91 0.39
CA TYR A 168 -8.40 -9.80 0.17
C TYR A 168 -7.26 -10.18 -0.76
N ARG A 169 -6.81 -9.23 -1.58
CA ARG A 169 -5.75 -9.43 -2.58
C ARG A 169 -4.61 -8.43 -2.38
N PHE A 170 -3.39 -8.91 -2.54
CA PHE A 170 -2.19 -8.08 -2.46
C PHE A 170 -2.17 -7.09 -3.63
N VAL A 171 -1.98 -5.80 -3.36
CA VAL A 171 -1.84 -4.77 -4.41
C VAL A 171 -0.37 -4.68 -4.83
N PRO A 172 0.00 -5.07 -6.06
CA PRO A 172 1.38 -5.02 -6.49
C PRO A 172 1.89 -3.59 -6.56
N PHE A 173 3.15 -3.37 -6.16
CA PHE A 173 3.73 -2.03 -6.11
C PHE A 173 3.70 -1.30 -7.47
N SER A 174 3.87 -2.03 -8.57
CA SER A 174 3.77 -1.51 -9.94
C SER A 174 2.42 -0.85 -10.29
N ILE A 175 1.37 -1.23 -9.55
CA ILE A 175 0.01 -0.68 -9.64
C ILE A 175 -0.21 0.38 -8.59
N ALA A 176 0.19 0.10 -7.34
CA ALA A 176 0.02 1.02 -6.23
C ALA A 176 0.67 2.40 -6.48
N THR A 177 1.83 2.44 -7.14
CA THR A 177 2.51 3.72 -7.47
C THR A 177 1.93 4.44 -8.68
N ARG A 178 0.87 3.94 -9.32
CA ARG A 178 0.25 4.60 -10.47
C ARG A 178 -0.61 5.74 -10.00
N ARG A 179 -0.47 6.88 -10.68
CA ARG A 179 -1.30 8.05 -10.45
C ARG A 179 -2.63 7.89 -11.15
N LEU A 180 -3.69 8.33 -10.48
CA LEU A 180 -5.04 8.28 -11.00
C LEU A 180 -5.62 9.70 -10.95
N GLN A 181 -6.05 10.21 -12.11
CA GLN A 181 -6.66 11.53 -12.20
C GLN A 181 -7.95 11.56 -11.38
N GLY A 182 -8.14 12.62 -10.59
CA GLY A 182 -9.28 12.79 -9.70
C GLY A 182 -9.17 12.04 -8.37
N LEU A 183 -8.03 11.40 -8.09
CA LEU A 183 -7.73 10.83 -6.78
C LEU A 183 -7.07 11.90 -5.91
N TYR A 184 -7.87 12.62 -5.12
CA TYR A 184 -7.36 13.59 -4.16
C TYR A 184 -7.22 12.93 -2.79
N TYR A 185 -6.10 13.16 -2.12
CA TYR A 185 -5.81 12.55 -0.84
C TYR A 185 -5.06 13.51 0.08
N GLY A 186 -5.57 13.67 1.30
CA GLY A 186 -5.00 14.59 2.28
C GLY A 186 -5.09 16.05 1.84
N VAL A 187 -4.15 16.86 2.34
CA VAL A 187 -3.98 18.29 1.97
C VAL A 187 -3.11 18.44 0.73
N ASN A 188 -2.64 17.34 0.13
CA ASN A 188 -1.87 17.41 -1.11
C ASN A 188 -2.83 17.72 -2.26
N GLU A 189 -2.75 18.97 -2.71
CA GLU A 189 -3.58 19.60 -3.74
C GLU A 189 -3.34 19.04 -5.16
N SER A 190 -2.64 17.92 -5.29
CA SER A 190 -2.47 17.25 -6.58
C SER A 190 -3.71 16.43 -6.90
N ASP A 191 -4.25 16.64 -8.09
CA ASP A 191 -5.36 15.88 -8.68
C ASP A 191 -4.93 14.51 -9.25
N HIS A 192 -3.67 14.12 -9.02
CA HIS A 192 -3.07 12.89 -9.55
C HIS A 192 -2.27 12.15 -8.47
N ASN A 193 -2.93 11.77 -7.37
CA ASN A 193 -2.25 10.99 -6.35
C ASN A 193 -2.08 9.51 -6.77
N PRO A 194 -1.04 8.83 -6.26
CA PRO A 194 -0.87 7.39 -6.39
C PRO A 194 -2.05 6.59 -5.81
N ILE A 195 -2.40 5.49 -6.44
CA ILE A 195 -3.41 4.51 -5.96
C ILE A 195 -3.13 4.09 -4.52
N PHE A 196 -1.84 3.96 -4.14
CA PHE A 196 -1.42 3.62 -2.78
C PHE A 196 -2.06 4.55 -1.74
N TYR A 197 -2.12 5.86 -2.00
CA TYR A 197 -2.68 6.83 -1.04
C TYR A 197 -4.19 6.67 -0.89
N GLY A 198 -4.90 6.41 -1.99
CA GLY A 198 -6.36 6.21 -1.95
C GLY A 198 -6.78 4.89 -1.31
N LEU A 199 -5.89 3.89 -1.28
CA LEU A 199 -6.17 2.60 -0.65
C LEU A 199 -5.62 2.49 0.78
N PHE A 200 -4.52 3.18 1.07
CA PHE A 200 -3.74 3.01 2.29
C PHE A 200 -3.44 4.34 2.98
N ASN A 201 -2.20 4.79 2.99
CA ASN A 201 -1.79 6.04 3.63
C ASN A 201 -0.64 6.70 2.85
N ASP A 202 -0.30 7.94 3.21
CA ASP A 202 0.81 8.73 2.66
C ASP A 202 2.05 8.73 3.58
N GLN A 203 2.08 7.84 4.58
CA GLN A 203 3.17 7.77 5.56
C GLN A 203 4.38 6.99 5.03
N VAL A 204 4.16 6.16 4.02
CA VAL A 204 5.23 5.44 3.32
C VAL A 204 5.71 6.29 2.15
N ASP A 205 7.01 6.61 2.14
CA ASP A 205 7.65 7.22 0.98
C ASP A 205 7.76 6.21 -0.19
N ILE A 206 6.70 6.10 -0.97
CA ILE A 206 6.62 5.25 -2.16
C ILE A 206 7.49 5.73 -3.33
N HIS A 207 8.21 6.84 -3.16
CA HIS A 207 9.18 7.37 -4.11
C HIS A 207 10.63 7.02 -3.75
N ALA A 208 10.87 6.42 -2.58
CA ALA A 208 12.18 5.89 -2.20
C ALA A 208 12.69 4.84 -3.20
N ALA A 209 14.00 4.58 -3.15
CA ALA A 209 14.61 3.54 -3.97
C ALA A 209 14.00 2.17 -3.65
N THR A 210 13.87 1.30 -4.65
CA THR A 210 13.17 0.02 -4.46
C THR A 210 14.03 -1.17 -4.80
N VAL A 211 13.93 -2.23 -4.01
CA VAL A 211 14.52 -3.54 -4.26
C VAL A 211 13.44 -4.63 -4.29
N GLY A 212 13.72 -5.74 -4.95
CA GLY A 212 12.74 -6.81 -5.15
C GLY A 212 11.77 -6.58 -6.30
N SER A 213 10.70 -7.38 -6.35
CA SER A 213 9.79 -7.43 -7.50
C SER A 213 8.65 -6.42 -7.38
N ARG A 214 8.64 -5.40 -8.25
CA ARG A 214 7.51 -4.47 -8.38
C ARG A 214 6.20 -5.16 -8.81
N SER A 215 6.30 -6.36 -9.37
CA SER A 215 5.18 -7.19 -9.84
C SER A 215 4.90 -8.37 -8.91
N TYR A 216 5.37 -8.33 -7.66
CA TYR A 216 5.06 -9.36 -6.68
C TYR A 216 3.55 -9.56 -6.55
N LYS A 217 3.12 -10.83 -6.54
CA LYS A 217 1.71 -11.26 -6.57
C LYS A 217 0.88 -10.76 -7.77
N ASN A 218 1.47 -10.27 -8.86
CA ASN A 218 0.73 -10.00 -10.11
C ASN A 218 0.00 -11.25 -10.64
N GLY A 219 0.51 -12.46 -10.35
CA GLY A 219 -0.12 -13.72 -10.74
C GLY A 219 -1.55 -13.86 -10.23
N ASP A 220 -1.82 -13.33 -9.03
CA ASP A 220 -3.15 -13.33 -8.41
C ASP A 220 -4.13 -12.46 -9.20
N TRP A 221 -3.62 -11.60 -10.08
CA TRP A 221 -4.38 -10.67 -10.92
C TRP A 221 -4.57 -11.13 -12.36
N ILE A 222 -4.09 -12.31 -12.74
CA ILE A 222 -4.32 -12.84 -14.08
C ILE A 222 -5.82 -13.03 -14.30
N ARG A 223 -6.33 -12.51 -15.42
CA ARG A 223 -7.74 -12.69 -15.80
C ARG A 223 -8.01 -14.18 -16.06
N SER A 224 -9.17 -14.66 -15.64
CA SER A 224 -9.59 -16.05 -15.88
C SER A 224 -9.77 -16.39 -17.37
N ASP A 225 -10.04 -15.39 -18.20
CA ASP A 225 -10.15 -15.51 -19.66
C ASP A 225 -8.83 -15.33 -20.41
N TRP A 226 -7.73 -14.99 -19.70
CA TRP A 226 -6.44 -14.83 -20.32
C TRP A 226 -5.87 -16.18 -20.75
N LYS A 227 -5.48 -16.26 -22.02
CA LYS A 227 -4.74 -17.40 -22.57
C LYS A 227 -3.33 -16.92 -22.88
N ASP A 228 -2.34 -17.65 -22.37
CA ASP A 228 -0.97 -17.48 -22.83
C ASP A 228 -0.91 -18.00 -24.27
N ASP A 229 -0.80 -17.10 -25.24
CA ASP A 229 -0.70 -17.47 -26.65
C ASP A 229 0.71 -17.96 -27.02
N GLY A 230 1.63 -18.06 -26.04
CA GLY A 230 3.02 -18.46 -26.28
C GLY A 230 3.79 -17.41 -27.09
N GLY A 231 3.20 -16.23 -27.31
CA GLY A 231 3.73 -15.18 -28.15
C GLY A 231 4.84 -14.40 -27.46
N ARG A 232 6.02 -15.00 -27.31
CA ARG A 232 7.26 -14.21 -27.33
C ARG A 232 7.36 -13.62 -28.73
N TRP A 233 6.87 -12.40 -28.92
CA TRP A 233 7.38 -11.55 -29.98
C TRP A 233 8.82 -11.22 -29.61
N GLU A 234 9.75 -12.10 -29.97
CA GLU A 234 11.13 -11.68 -30.16
C GLU A 234 11.09 -10.63 -31.26
N ILE A 235 11.34 -9.37 -30.91
CA ILE A 235 11.54 -8.28 -31.85
C ILE A 235 12.92 -8.50 -32.49
N CYS A 236 13.06 -9.58 -33.26
CA CYS A 236 14.12 -9.82 -34.22
C CYS A 236 13.54 -10.80 -35.25
N PRO A 237 13.41 -10.43 -36.54
CA PRO A 237 13.18 -11.43 -37.57
C PRO A 237 14.35 -12.43 -37.55
N PRO A 238 14.13 -13.72 -37.82
CA PRO A 238 15.21 -14.68 -37.92
C PRO A 238 16.20 -14.20 -38.99
N MET A 239 17.45 -13.95 -38.57
CA MET A 239 18.54 -13.74 -39.52
C MET A 239 18.83 -15.10 -40.16
N MET A 240 18.70 -15.16 -41.50
CA MET A 240 19.28 -16.22 -42.32
C MET A 240 20.81 -16.16 -42.26
#